data_AF-A0A816HPR7-F1
#
_entry.id   AF-A0A816HPR7-F1
#
_cell.length_a   1.000
_cell.length_b   1.000
_cell.length_c   1.000
_cell.angle_alpha   90.00
_cell.angle_beta   90.00
_cell.angle_gamma   90.00
#
_symmetry.space_group_name_H-M   'P 1'
#
loop_
_entity.id
_entity.type
_entity.pdbx_description
1 polymer ?
#
loop_
_entity_poly.entity_id
_entity_poly.type
_entity_poly.pdbx_seq_one_letter_code
_entity_poly.pdbx_strand_id
1 'polypeptide(L)'
;MPNTRSSNRYIVIPNGLSEEEMDTSESEDEISAVQHVLQDKLKINEDNSSSEAIPAADFTGTLPPPPIHEELEPIDYFYSMFGKESITLMTNQSNLYSTQMNPNKPLCVSENEMKRFIGILLMTGVYSFPQQCYFWMNATRVESITSAMSRDRFLQIKRNIHVVDNANQLDSNDPNFDRAYKVRPLLNIVKENFRKIAKEEKLSADEQIIPFKGRSIMKQHMPKKTTPLGL
;
A
#
# COMPACT_ATOMS: atom_id res chain seq x y z
N MET A 1 5.53 44.08 1.68
CA MET A 1 4.21 43.50 1.31
C MET A 1 4.14 43.42 -0.21
N PRO A 2 3.46 42.44 -0.83
CA PRO A 2 2.81 41.21 -0.32
C PRO A 2 3.67 39.96 -0.67
N ASN A 3 3.98 39.00 0.21
CA ASN A 3 3.17 37.93 0.82
C ASN A 3 2.23 37.17 -0.14
N THR A 4 2.80 36.34 -1.01
CA THR A 4 2.07 35.28 -1.71
C THR A 4 2.01 34.03 -0.83
N ARG A 5 0.98 33.99 0.04
CA ARG A 5 0.52 32.73 0.64
C ARG A 5 0.10 31.80 -0.51
N SER A 6 0.86 30.74 -0.74
CA SER A 6 0.33 29.59 -1.48
C SER A 6 -0.81 29.02 -0.65
N SER A 7 -2.04 29.26 -1.10
CA SER A 7 -3.25 28.69 -0.53
C SER A 7 -3.36 27.25 -1.02
N ASN A 8 -2.66 26.32 -0.35
CA ASN A 8 -2.97 24.92 -0.49
C ASN A 8 -4.36 24.70 0.13
N ARG A 9 -5.39 24.64 -0.71
CA ARG A 9 -6.71 24.14 -0.32
C ARG A 9 -6.59 22.67 0.02
N TYR A 10 -6.33 22.37 1.29
CA TYR A 10 -6.60 21.03 1.81
C TYR A 10 -8.12 20.84 1.82
N ILE A 11 -8.62 19.87 1.05
CA ILE A 11 -9.99 19.39 1.25
C ILE A 11 -9.99 18.64 2.58
N VAL A 12 -10.63 19.25 3.58
CA VAL A 12 -11.00 18.59 4.82
C VAL A 12 -12.07 17.56 4.46
N ILE A 13 -11.73 16.28 4.44
CA ILE A 13 -12.71 15.21 4.34
C ILE A 13 -13.39 15.08 5.71
N PRO A 14 -14.70 15.30 5.85
CA PRO A 14 -15.41 15.03 7.09
C PRO A 14 -15.31 13.54 7.40
N ASN A 15 -14.82 13.20 8.59
CA ASN A 15 -14.97 11.85 9.14
C ASN A 15 -16.45 11.59 9.37
N GLY A 16 -16.96 10.50 8.83
CA GLY A 16 -18.20 9.90 9.31
C GLY A 16 -19.06 9.32 8.20
N LEU A 17 -18.76 8.08 7.81
CA LEU A 17 -19.71 7.02 7.52
C LEU A 17 -18.91 5.71 7.67
N SER A 18 -19.38 4.80 8.53
CA SER A 18 -18.85 3.45 8.63
C SER A 18 -19.00 2.74 7.28
N GLU A 19 -18.00 1.97 6.85
CA GLU A 19 -17.98 1.20 5.58
C GLU A 19 -19.18 0.21 5.42
N GLU A 20 -20.06 0.09 6.41
CA GLU A 20 -21.17 -0.86 6.47
C GLU A 20 -22.52 -0.27 6.03
N GLU A 21 -22.63 1.04 5.79
CA GLU A 21 -23.89 1.67 5.34
C GLU A 21 -23.67 2.60 4.14
N MET A 22 -23.42 2.04 2.96
CA MET A 22 -23.49 2.79 1.70
C MET A 22 -24.51 2.13 0.79
N ASP A 23 -25.70 2.73 0.75
CA ASP A 23 -26.84 2.38 -0.09
C ASP A 23 -26.48 2.52 -1.58
N THR A 24 -27.02 1.62 -2.40
CA THR A 24 -26.70 1.46 -3.84
C THR A 24 -27.46 2.45 -4.76
N SER A 25 -27.95 3.56 -4.22
CA SER A 25 -28.59 4.62 -5.03
C SER A 25 -27.58 5.71 -5.39
N GLU A 26 -26.81 5.49 -6.46
CA GLU A 26 -25.86 6.47 -6.98
C GLU A 26 -26.62 7.71 -7.51
N SER A 27 -26.36 8.90 -6.94
CA SER A 27 -26.84 10.17 -7.53
C SER A 27 -25.89 10.63 -8.64
N GLU A 28 -26.43 11.23 -9.71
CA GLU A 28 -25.64 11.72 -10.86
C GLU A 28 -24.58 12.75 -10.43
N ASP A 29 -24.84 13.49 -9.35
CA ASP A 29 -23.93 14.48 -8.78
C ASP A 29 -22.68 13.84 -8.14
N GLU A 30 -22.82 12.69 -7.49
CA GLU A 30 -21.68 11.96 -6.91
C GLU A 30 -20.78 11.36 -8.00
N ILE A 31 -21.38 10.84 -9.07
CA ILE A 31 -20.65 10.29 -10.22
C ILE A 31 -19.83 11.38 -10.90
N SER A 32 -20.45 12.54 -11.16
CA SER A 32 -19.81 13.69 -11.79
C SER A 32 -18.64 14.24 -10.95
N ALA A 33 -18.83 14.32 -9.62
CA ALA A 33 -17.78 14.76 -8.70
C ALA A 33 -16.56 13.83 -8.71
N VAL A 34 -16.77 12.51 -8.72
CA VAL A 34 -15.66 11.53 -8.74
C VAL A 34 -14.94 11.55 -10.10
N GLN A 35 -15.68 11.65 -11.21
CA GLN A 35 -15.08 11.76 -12.55
C GLN A 35 -14.25 13.04 -12.71
N HIS A 36 -14.74 14.18 -12.19
CA HIS A 36 -13.99 15.44 -12.21
C HIS A 36 -12.70 15.35 -11.37
N VAL A 37 -12.74 14.71 -10.19
CA VAL A 37 -11.54 14.49 -9.36
C VAL A 37 -10.50 13.60 -10.05
N LEU A 38 -10.94 12.59 -10.81
CA LEU A 38 -10.03 11.74 -11.58
C LEU A 38 -9.37 12.50 -12.73
N GLN A 39 -10.14 13.32 -13.45
CA GLN A 39 -9.61 14.16 -14.52
C GLN A 39 -8.63 15.22 -13.97
N ASP A 40 -8.92 15.83 -12.82
CA ASP A 40 -8.02 16.80 -12.19
C ASP A 40 -6.73 16.12 -11.67
N LYS A 41 -6.82 14.92 -11.08
CA LYS A 41 -5.62 14.17 -10.66
C LYS A 41 -4.75 13.72 -11.82
N LEU A 42 -5.35 13.37 -12.97
CA LEU A 42 -4.60 13.07 -14.19
C LEU A 42 -3.94 14.32 -14.78
N LYS A 43 -4.54 15.50 -14.60
CA LYS A 43 -3.97 16.79 -15.06
C LYS A 43 -2.86 17.36 -14.15
N ILE A 44 -2.76 16.95 -12.89
CA ILE A 44 -1.74 17.45 -11.94
C ILE A 44 -0.31 16.97 -12.27
N ASN A 45 -0.11 16.11 -13.28
CA ASN A 45 1.23 15.70 -13.71
C ASN A 45 1.83 16.49 -14.89
N GLU A 46 1.25 17.62 -15.30
CA GLU A 46 1.80 18.43 -16.42
C GLU A 46 2.23 19.87 -16.08
N ASP A 47 2.14 20.33 -14.83
CA ASP A 47 2.57 21.71 -14.52
C ASP A 47 4.06 21.84 -14.16
N ASN A 48 4.84 22.06 -15.22
CA ASN A 48 5.86 23.12 -15.36
C ASN A 48 6.84 23.31 -14.19
N SER A 49 7.84 22.41 -14.11
CA SER A 49 9.17 22.83 -13.65
C SER A 49 9.75 23.72 -14.74
N SER A 50 10.01 24.99 -14.44
CA SER A 50 10.81 25.87 -15.29
C SER A 50 12.18 25.21 -15.49
N SER A 51 12.39 24.62 -16.67
CA SER A 51 13.68 24.07 -17.06
C SER A 51 14.66 25.22 -17.28
N GLU A 52 15.36 25.64 -16.24
CA GLU A 52 16.74 26.03 -16.47
C GLU A 52 17.43 24.77 -16.97
N ALA A 53 17.78 24.75 -18.26
CA ALA A 53 18.44 23.64 -18.90
C ALA A 53 19.78 23.41 -18.19
N ILE A 54 19.79 22.45 -17.26
CA ILE A 54 21.02 21.86 -16.76
C ILE A 54 21.77 21.39 -18.01
N PRO A 55 23.03 21.81 -18.24
CA PRO A 55 23.80 21.30 -19.36
C PRO A 55 23.72 19.78 -19.31
N ALA A 56 23.20 19.18 -20.37
CA ALA A 56 23.14 17.73 -20.48
C ALA A 56 24.57 17.24 -20.27
N ALA A 57 24.82 16.60 -19.12
CA ALA A 57 26.05 15.87 -18.94
C ALA A 57 25.91 14.69 -19.90
N ASP A 58 26.50 14.82 -21.09
CA ASP A 58 26.56 13.75 -22.06
C ASP A 58 27.15 12.53 -21.36
N PHE A 59 26.29 11.55 -21.06
CA PHE A 59 26.73 10.31 -20.47
C PHE A 59 27.61 9.60 -21.50
N THR A 60 28.92 9.69 -21.31
CA THR A 60 29.94 9.04 -22.14
C THR A 60 30.14 7.56 -21.79
N GLY A 61 29.36 7.04 -20.84
CA GLY A 61 29.36 5.63 -20.49
C GLY A 61 28.60 4.80 -21.51
N THR A 62 29.12 3.63 -21.83
CA THR A 62 28.28 2.56 -22.37
C THR A 62 27.45 1.99 -21.23
N LEU A 63 26.13 1.88 -21.42
CA LEU A 63 25.30 1.07 -20.52
C LEU A 63 25.92 -0.34 -20.45
N PRO A 64 26.04 -0.93 -19.25
CA PRO A 64 26.48 -2.32 -19.17
C PRO A 64 25.55 -3.18 -20.03
N PRO A 65 26.08 -4.20 -20.72
CA PRO A 65 25.23 -5.12 -21.46
C PRO A 65 24.17 -5.69 -20.52
N PRO A 66 22.93 -5.88 -21.00
CA PRO A 66 21.87 -6.47 -20.18
C PRO A 66 22.37 -7.79 -19.58
N PRO A 67 21.97 -8.11 -18.34
CA PRO A 67 22.37 -9.36 -17.70
C PRO A 67 22.13 -10.55 -18.63
N ILE A 68 23.13 -11.43 -18.74
CA ILE A 68 23.18 -12.57 -19.67
C ILE A 68 22.14 -13.66 -19.31
N HIS A 69 21.40 -13.49 -18.21
CA HIS A 69 20.47 -14.46 -17.68
C HIS A 69 19.03 -14.11 -18.05
N GLU A 70 18.28 -15.14 -18.44
CA GLU A 70 16.83 -15.22 -18.72
C GLU A 70 16.04 -13.94 -18.48
N GLU A 71 15.32 -13.46 -19.50
CA GLU A 71 14.34 -12.37 -19.37
C GLU A 71 13.33 -12.71 -18.27
N LEU A 72 13.57 -12.21 -17.06
CA LEU A 72 12.68 -12.39 -15.92
C LEU A 72 11.38 -11.62 -16.18
N GLU A 73 10.25 -12.24 -15.85
CA GLU A 73 8.97 -11.55 -15.91
C GLU A 73 8.84 -10.59 -14.71
N PRO A 74 8.03 -9.51 -14.80
CA PRO A 74 7.80 -8.59 -13.67
C PRO A 74 7.44 -9.28 -12.35
N ILE A 75 6.74 -10.41 -12.42
CA ILE A 75 6.35 -11.21 -11.26
C ILE A 75 7.55 -11.89 -10.57
N ASP A 76 8.61 -12.22 -11.31
CA ASP A 76 9.82 -12.82 -10.75
C ASP A 76 10.60 -11.80 -9.93
N TYR A 77 10.67 -10.55 -10.38
CA TYR A 77 11.20 -9.44 -9.59
C TYR A 77 10.38 -9.19 -8.33
N PHE A 78 9.05 -9.23 -8.44
CA PHE A 78 8.20 -9.10 -7.25
C PHE A 78 8.50 -10.21 -6.23
N TYR A 79 8.61 -11.46 -6.67
CA TYR A 79 8.89 -12.57 -5.76
C TYR A 79 10.32 -12.59 -5.23
N SER A 80 11.30 -12.04 -5.95
CA SER A 80 12.67 -11.92 -5.44
C SER A 80 12.77 -10.94 -4.26
N MET A 81 11.86 -9.96 -4.16
CA MET A 81 11.77 -9.00 -3.06
C MET A 81 10.78 -9.44 -1.97
N PHE A 82 9.55 -9.77 -2.36
CA PHE A 82 8.46 -10.04 -1.44
C PHE A 82 8.50 -11.47 -0.88
N GLY A 83 9.05 -12.43 -1.63
CA GLY A 83 9.10 -13.84 -1.28
C GLY A 83 7.78 -14.57 -1.53
N LYS A 84 7.85 -15.80 -2.06
CA LYS A 84 6.66 -16.67 -2.20
C LYS A 84 6.15 -17.11 -0.83
N GLU A 85 7.07 -17.31 0.11
CA GLU A 85 6.83 -17.64 1.51
C GLU A 85 5.96 -16.59 2.24
N SER A 86 6.01 -15.32 1.82
CA SER A 86 5.14 -14.27 2.36
C SER A 86 3.66 -14.53 2.07
N ILE A 87 3.36 -15.08 0.88
CA ILE A 87 1.99 -15.44 0.50
C ILE A 87 1.48 -16.55 1.42
N THR A 88 2.27 -17.60 1.61
CA THR A 88 1.95 -18.72 2.49
C THR A 88 1.78 -18.25 3.93
N LEU A 89 2.70 -17.40 4.43
CA LEU A 89 2.63 -16.80 5.76
C LEU A 89 1.32 -16.04 5.96
N MET A 90 1.02 -15.07 5.07
CA MET A 90 -0.19 -14.25 5.15
C MET A 90 -1.45 -15.12 5.09
N THR A 91 -1.48 -16.11 4.21
CA THR A 91 -2.62 -17.01 4.04
C THR A 91 -2.88 -17.82 5.31
N ASN A 92 -1.86 -18.48 5.84
CA ASN A 92 -1.99 -19.35 7.01
C ASN A 92 -2.36 -18.54 8.27
N GLN A 93 -1.70 -17.41 8.50
CA GLN A 93 -1.93 -16.62 9.71
C GLN A 93 -3.27 -15.86 9.66
N SER A 94 -3.71 -15.40 8.49
CA SER A 94 -5.05 -14.78 8.34
C SER A 94 -6.17 -15.80 8.57
N ASN A 95 -6.01 -17.03 8.07
CA ASN A 95 -6.96 -18.11 8.35
C ASN A 95 -6.98 -18.49 9.83
N LEU A 96 -5.80 -18.67 10.44
CA LEU A 96 -5.67 -18.95 11.87
C LEU A 96 -6.37 -17.89 12.72
N TYR A 97 -6.06 -16.61 12.47
CA TYR A 97 -6.70 -15.49 13.16
C TYR A 97 -8.22 -15.53 13.04
N SER A 98 -8.76 -15.73 11.83
CA SER A 98 -10.21 -15.75 11.63
C SER A 98 -10.89 -16.87 12.44
N THR A 99 -10.26 -18.05 12.52
CA THR A 99 -10.75 -19.17 13.32
C THR A 99 -10.66 -18.89 14.81
N GLN A 100 -9.59 -18.22 15.27
CA GLN A 100 -9.44 -17.81 16.66
C GLN A 100 -10.50 -16.78 17.08
N MET A 101 -10.87 -15.87 16.19
CA MET A 101 -11.89 -14.83 16.46
C MET A 101 -13.31 -15.38 16.39
N ASN A 102 -13.60 -16.22 15.40
CA ASN A 102 -14.92 -16.85 15.24
C ASN A 102 -14.81 -18.21 14.53
N PRO A 103 -14.77 -19.32 15.28
CA PRO A 103 -14.70 -20.66 14.71
C PRO A 103 -15.86 -21.01 13.77
N ASN A 104 -17.02 -20.37 13.93
CA ASN A 104 -18.21 -20.63 13.12
C ASN A 104 -18.18 -19.90 11.76
N LYS A 105 -17.27 -18.95 11.57
CA LYS A 105 -17.14 -18.17 10.34
C LYS A 105 -15.67 -17.98 9.94
N PRO A 106 -14.96 -19.08 9.62
CA PRO A 106 -13.57 -19.01 9.19
C PRO A 106 -13.43 -18.27 7.85
N LEU A 107 -12.31 -17.58 7.64
CA LEU A 107 -12.02 -16.82 6.43
C LEU A 107 -11.84 -17.75 5.22
N CYS A 108 -11.18 -18.89 5.42
CA CYS A 108 -10.84 -19.89 4.40
C CYS A 108 -10.25 -19.26 3.12
N VAL A 109 -9.31 -18.32 3.26
CA VAL A 109 -8.61 -17.71 2.12
C VAL A 109 -7.58 -18.69 1.57
N SER A 110 -7.57 -18.90 0.26
CA SER A 110 -6.52 -19.68 -0.42
C SER A 110 -5.31 -18.81 -0.77
N GLU A 111 -4.14 -19.41 -1.03
CA GLU A 111 -2.98 -18.65 -1.50
C GLU A 111 -3.26 -17.92 -2.83
N ASN A 112 -4.08 -18.48 -3.71
CA ASN A 112 -4.48 -17.83 -4.96
C ASN A 112 -5.36 -16.60 -4.71
N GLU A 113 -6.29 -16.68 -3.76
CA GLU A 113 -7.05 -15.50 -3.33
C GLU A 113 -6.15 -14.46 -2.66
N MET A 114 -5.18 -14.87 -1.85
CA MET A 114 -4.21 -13.96 -1.24
C MET A 114 -3.35 -13.24 -2.30
N LYS A 115 -2.91 -13.96 -3.35
CA LYS A 115 -2.21 -13.35 -4.50
C LYS A 115 -3.10 -12.31 -5.19
N ARG A 116 -4.38 -12.63 -5.44
CA ARG A 116 -5.34 -11.68 -6.04
C ARG A 116 -5.55 -10.46 -5.14
N PHE A 117 -5.70 -10.67 -3.83
CA PHE A 117 -5.83 -9.58 -2.86
C PHE A 117 -4.62 -8.63 -2.90
N ILE A 118 -3.39 -9.16 -2.90
CA ILE A 118 -2.17 -8.37 -3.01
C ILE A 118 -2.09 -7.68 -4.38
N GLY A 119 -2.43 -8.38 -5.47
CA GLY A 119 -2.50 -7.78 -6.80
C GLY A 119 -3.48 -6.60 -6.88
N ILE A 120 -4.64 -6.70 -6.23
CA ILE A 120 -5.59 -5.59 -6.11
C ILE A 120 -4.97 -4.43 -5.33
N LEU A 121 -4.28 -4.69 -4.20
CA LEU A 121 -3.59 -3.63 -3.45
C LEU A 121 -2.55 -2.89 -4.31
N LEU A 122 -1.75 -3.62 -5.10
CA LEU A 122 -0.79 -3.02 -6.03
C LEU A 122 -1.51 -2.15 -7.08
N MET A 123 -2.60 -2.65 -7.66
CA MET A 123 -3.41 -1.89 -8.61
C MET A 123 -4.02 -0.64 -7.98
N THR A 124 -4.45 -0.70 -6.72
CA THR A 124 -4.95 0.49 -6.00
C THR A 124 -3.87 1.52 -5.71
N GLY A 125 -2.59 1.13 -5.74
CA GLY A 125 -1.47 2.08 -5.71
C GLY A 125 -1.29 2.83 -7.03
N VAL A 126 -1.67 2.22 -8.15
CA VAL A 126 -1.63 2.83 -9.49
C VAL A 126 -2.82 3.77 -9.69
N TYR A 127 -4.02 3.33 -9.31
CA TYR A 127 -5.24 4.12 -9.43
C TYR A 127 -5.53 4.92 -8.16
N SER A 128 -5.50 6.24 -8.24
CA SER A 128 -5.66 7.12 -7.07
C SER A 128 -7.12 7.51 -6.76
N PHE A 129 -7.97 6.54 -6.41
CA PHE A 129 -9.33 6.82 -5.93
C PHE A 129 -9.35 7.29 -4.46
N PRO A 130 -10.28 8.19 -4.07
CA PRO A 130 -10.39 8.65 -2.68
C PRO A 130 -10.82 7.56 -1.71
N GLN A 131 -11.65 6.62 -2.17
CA GLN A 131 -12.21 5.53 -1.39
C GLN A 131 -12.08 4.21 -2.15
N GLN A 132 -11.93 3.11 -1.42
CA GLN A 132 -11.76 1.79 -2.02
C GLN A 132 -13.03 1.26 -2.68
N CYS A 133 -14.21 1.69 -2.24
CA CYS A 133 -15.48 1.27 -2.84
C CYS A 133 -15.60 1.65 -4.32
N TYR A 134 -14.99 2.78 -4.74
CA TYR A 134 -15.07 3.26 -6.11
C TYR A 134 -14.56 2.26 -7.15
N PHE A 135 -13.58 1.42 -6.79
CA PHE A 135 -13.10 0.38 -7.70
C PHE A 135 -14.19 -0.62 -8.15
N TRP A 136 -15.26 -0.76 -7.36
CA TRP A 136 -16.39 -1.67 -7.62
C TRP A 136 -17.71 -0.95 -7.92
N MET A 137 -17.74 0.39 -7.95
CA MET A 137 -18.96 1.14 -8.31
C MET A 137 -19.15 1.13 -9.82
N ASN A 138 -20.41 1.18 -10.30
CA ASN A 138 -20.69 1.00 -11.73
C ASN A 138 -20.02 2.09 -12.58
N ALA A 139 -20.06 3.34 -12.12
CA ALA A 139 -19.51 4.47 -12.86
C ALA A 139 -17.97 4.54 -12.90
N THR A 140 -17.29 3.90 -11.94
CA THR A 140 -15.82 3.98 -11.76
C THR A 140 -15.15 2.61 -11.75
N ARG A 141 -15.90 1.60 -12.23
CA ARG A 141 -15.52 0.19 -12.24
C ARG A 141 -14.18 -0.03 -12.93
N VAL A 142 -13.27 -0.69 -12.22
CA VAL A 142 -12.01 -1.17 -12.80
C VAL A 142 -12.12 -2.67 -13.04
N GLU A 143 -12.33 -3.06 -14.30
CA GLU A 143 -12.69 -4.44 -14.64
C GLU A 143 -11.64 -5.46 -14.17
N SER A 144 -10.35 -5.14 -14.25
CA SER A 144 -9.28 -6.01 -13.76
C SER A 144 -9.34 -6.28 -12.24
N ILE A 145 -9.93 -5.37 -11.47
CA ILE A 145 -10.13 -5.54 -10.02
C ILE A 145 -11.43 -6.27 -9.75
N THR A 146 -12.53 -5.86 -10.38
CA THR A 146 -13.87 -6.43 -10.13
C THR A 146 -13.98 -7.87 -10.62
N SER A 147 -13.29 -8.23 -11.71
CA SER A 147 -13.21 -9.60 -12.21
C SER A 147 -12.32 -10.50 -11.34
N ALA A 148 -11.32 -9.94 -10.64
CA ALA A 148 -10.41 -10.70 -9.80
C ALA A 148 -11.06 -11.12 -8.46
N MET A 149 -11.80 -10.21 -7.84
CA MET A 149 -12.42 -10.42 -6.52
C MET A 149 -13.61 -9.47 -6.31
N SER A 150 -14.67 -9.95 -5.65
CA SER A 150 -15.77 -9.09 -5.23
C SER A 150 -15.35 -8.13 -4.11
N ARG A 151 -16.00 -6.96 -4.03
CA ARG A 151 -15.77 -5.96 -2.97
C ARG A 151 -15.85 -6.58 -1.58
N ASP A 152 -16.92 -7.34 -1.33
CA ASP A 152 -17.18 -7.89 0.00
C ASP A 152 -16.15 -8.94 0.39
N ARG A 153 -15.67 -9.76 -0.57
CA ARG A 153 -14.57 -10.72 -0.31
C ARG A 153 -13.25 -9.99 -0.05
N PHE A 154 -12.95 -8.94 -0.80
CA PHE A 154 -11.78 -8.09 -0.58
C PHE A 154 -11.80 -7.48 0.83
N LEU A 155 -12.93 -6.89 1.25
CA LEU A 155 -13.09 -6.32 2.59
C LEU A 155 -13.01 -7.39 3.69
N GLN A 156 -13.58 -8.58 3.46
CA GLN A 156 -13.49 -9.70 4.39
C GLN A 156 -12.04 -10.13 4.61
N ILE A 157 -11.25 -10.27 3.54
CA ILE A 157 -9.82 -10.60 3.63
C ILE A 157 -9.08 -9.46 4.33
N LYS A 158 -9.26 -8.20 3.89
CA LYS A 158 -8.62 -7.00 4.45
C LYS A 158 -8.77 -6.91 5.97
N ARG A 159 -9.98 -7.17 6.49
CA ARG A 159 -10.28 -7.13 7.93
C ARG A 159 -9.59 -8.24 8.74
N ASN A 160 -9.21 -9.35 8.10
CA ASN A 160 -8.62 -10.52 8.74
C ASN A 160 -7.13 -10.70 8.43
N ILE A 161 -6.49 -9.81 7.66
CA ILE A 161 -5.06 -9.92 7.33
C ILE A 161 -4.20 -9.99 8.59
N HIS A 162 -3.49 -11.11 8.75
CA HIS A 162 -2.54 -11.36 9.83
C HIS A 162 -1.28 -12.04 9.27
N VAL A 163 -0.16 -11.82 9.97
CA VAL A 163 1.14 -12.44 9.65
C VAL A 163 1.81 -13.08 10.87
N VAL A 164 1.08 -13.19 11.98
CA VAL A 164 1.52 -13.83 13.23
C VAL A 164 0.37 -14.59 13.87
N ASP A 165 0.73 -15.53 14.74
CA ASP A 165 -0.20 -16.09 15.71
C ASP A 165 -0.23 -15.18 16.94
N ASN A 166 -1.41 -14.62 17.25
CA ASN A 166 -1.59 -13.72 18.38
C ASN A 166 -1.44 -14.45 19.73
N ALA A 167 -1.62 -15.77 19.78
CA ALA A 167 -1.44 -16.56 21.00
C ALA A 167 0.00 -16.55 21.52
N ASN A 168 0.97 -16.28 20.63
CA ASN A 168 2.40 -16.24 20.97
C ASN A 168 2.91 -14.83 21.26
N GLN A 169 2.03 -13.81 21.28
CA GLN A 169 2.45 -12.45 21.58
C GLN A 169 2.79 -12.32 23.08
N LEU A 170 4.01 -11.88 23.38
CA LEU A 170 4.43 -11.60 24.76
C LEU A 170 3.67 -10.43 25.38
N ASP A 171 3.62 -10.41 26.71
CA ASP A 171 3.08 -9.29 27.47
C ASP A 171 3.92 -8.03 27.26
N SER A 172 3.29 -6.86 27.31
CA SER A 172 3.96 -5.56 27.13
C SER A 172 5.05 -5.26 28.17
N ASN A 173 5.03 -5.92 29.33
CA ASN A 173 6.04 -5.78 30.38
C ASN A 173 7.19 -6.78 30.25
N ASP A 174 7.10 -7.74 29.32
CA ASP A 174 8.19 -8.69 29.09
C ASP A 174 9.40 -7.94 28.50
N PRO A 175 10.63 -8.15 29.04
CA PRO A 175 11.85 -7.56 28.48
C PRO A 175 12.08 -7.86 27.00
N ASN A 176 11.52 -8.95 26.49
CA ASN A 176 11.63 -9.38 25.10
C ASN A 176 10.43 -8.96 24.24
N PHE A 177 9.55 -8.09 24.76
CA PHE A 177 8.40 -7.59 24.01
C PHE A 177 8.81 -6.85 22.73
N ASP A 178 8.44 -7.40 21.58
CA ASP A 178 8.67 -6.77 20.29
C ASP A 178 7.49 -5.86 19.91
N ARG A 179 7.72 -4.55 19.89
CA ARG A 179 6.70 -3.55 19.49
C ARG A 179 6.16 -3.77 18.07
N ALA A 180 6.96 -4.36 17.19
CA ALA A 180 6.59 -4.65 15.80
C ALA A 180 6.20 -6.13 15.59
N TYR A 181 5.97 -6.90 16.67
CA TYR A 181 5.66 -8.33 16.63
C TYR A 181 4.66 -8.67 15.51
N LYS A 182 3.54 -7.92 15.44
CA LYS A 182 2.44 -8.14 14.50
C LYS A 182 2.82 -8.11 13.02
N VAL A 183 3.96 -7.53 12.66
CA VAL A 183 4.46 -7.46 11.28
C VAL A 183 5.84 -8.10 11.12
N ARG A 184 6.47 -8.52 12.22
CA ARG A 184 7.88 -8.93 12.26
C ARG A 184 8.19 -10.08 11.30
N PRO A 185 7.40 -11.17 11.20
CA PRO A 185 7.75 -12.27 10.30
C PRO A 185 7.79 -11.84 8.83
N LEU A 186 6.82 -11.03 8.40
CA LEU A 186 6.80 -10.49 7.04
C LEU A 186 7.98 -9.54 6.80
N LEU A 187 8.28 -8.65 7.75
CA LEU A 187 9.43 -7.76 7.66
C LEU A 187 10.75 -8.53 7.56
N ASN A 188 10.90 -9.63 8.29
CA ASN A 188 12.11 -10.45 8.25
C ASN A 188 12.27 -11.12 6.88
N ILE A 189 11.20 -11.70 6.31
CA ILE A 189 11.23 -12.28 4.96
C ILE A 189 11.69 -11.24 3.94
N VAL A 190 11.01 -10.09 3.90
CA VAL A 190 11.32 -9.00 2.96
C VAL A 190 12.75 -8.53 3.18
N LYS A 191 13.18 -8.29 4.43
CA LYS A 191 14.54 -7.84 4.74
C LYS A 191 15.62 -8.83 4.27
N GLU A 192 15.44 -10.14 4.48
CA GLU A 192 16.40 -11.14 4.02
C GLU A 192 16.44 -11.22 2.48
N ASN A 193 15.30 -11.03 1.83
CA ASN A 193 15.23 -11.01 0.37
C ASN A 193 15.93 -9.77 -0.21
N PHE A 194 15.69 -8.58 0.34
CA PHE A 194 16.40 -7.36 -0.05
C PHE A 194 17.91 -7.42 0.21
N ARG A 195 18.37 -8.17 1.22
CA ARG A 195 19.81 -8.38 1.48
C ARG A 195 20.54 -9.15 0.39
N LYS A 196 19.82 -9.97 -0.39
CA LYS A 196 20.37 -10.75 -1.51
C LYS A 196 20.61 -9.88 -2.75
N ILE A 197 19.99 -8.71 -2.81
CA ILE A 197 20.16 -7.77 -3.92
C ILE A 197 21.56 -7.15 -3.84
N ALA A 198 22.31 -7.22 -4.94
CA ALA A 198 23.63 -6.62 -5.03
C ALA A 198 23.54 -5.10 -4.83
N LYS A 199 24.44 -4.55 -4.01
CA LYS A 199 24.50 -3.11 -3.73
C LYS A 199 25.52 -2.47 -4.68
N GLU A 200 25.19 -1.26 -5.11
CA GLU A 200 26.11 -0.42 -5.89
C GLU A 200 27.12 0.31 -4.99
N GLU A 201 28.12 0.95 -5.61
CA GLU A 201 29.22 1.64 -4.91
C GLU A 201 28.75 2.85 -4.08
N LYS A 202 27.75 3.58 -4.57
CA LYS A 202 27.29 4.85 -3.97
C LYS A 202 25.93 4.66 -3.33
N LEU A 203 25.90 4.58 -2.00
CA LEU A 203 24.69 4.37 -1.21
C LEU A 203 24.35 5.61 -0.39
N SER A 204 23.05 5.88 -0.25
CA SER A 204 22.51 6.90 0.66
C SER A 204 21.56 6.25 1.67
N ALA A 205 21.54 6.79 2.89
CA ALA A 205 20.57 6.43 3.92
C ALA A 205 19.81 7.68 4.35
N ASP A 206 18.49 7.57 4.46
CA ASP A 206 17.58 8.63 4.93
C ASP A 206 16.41 7.97 5.66
N GLU A 207 15.72 8.71 6.51
CA GLU A 207 14.53 8.25 7.21
C GLU A 207 13.25 8.53 6.40
N GLN A 208 12.37 7.53 6.34
CA GLN A 208 11.04 7.67 5.76
C GLN A 208 9.97 7.54 6.85
N ILE A 209 8.97 8.42 6.81
CA ILE A 209 7.76 8.30 7.65
C ILE A 209 6.67 7.64 6.84
N ILE A 210 5.96 6.70 7.46
CA ILE A 210 4.70 6.17 6.94
C ILE A 210 3.55 6.90 7.62
N PRO A 211 2.78 7.75 6.90
CA PRO A 211 1.62 8.45 7.46
C PRO A 211 0.67 7.52 8.20
N PHE A 212 0.50 7.74 9.51
CA PHE A 212 -0.35 6.88 10.33
C PHE A 212 -1.00 7.65 11.49
N LYS A 213 -2.33 7.75 11.45
CA LYS A 213 -3.13 8.45 12.49
C LYS A 213 -3.67 7.52 13.58
N GLY A 214 -3.57 6.20 13.40
CA GLY A 214 -4.09 5.22 14.36
C GLY A 214 -3.34 5.21 15.69
N ARG A 215 -3.79 4.40 16.66
CA ARG A 215 -3.10 4.21 17.94
C ARG A 215 -1.96 3.21 17.74
N SER A 216 -0.73 3.64 18.01
CA SER A 216 0.45 2.77 18.04
C SER A 216 1.51 3.40 18.94
N ILE A 217 2.22 2.55 19.69
CA ILE A 217 3.37 2.91 20.53
C ILE A 217 4.62 3.24 19.71
N MET A 218 4.62 2.88 18.42
CA MET A 218 5.74 3.14 17.51
C MET A 218 5.64 4.49 16.80
N LYS A 219 4.56 5.26 17.02
CA LYS A 219 4.39 6.55 16.33
C LYS A 219 5.47 7.55 16.73
N GLN A 220 5.95 8.27 15.72
CA GLN A 220 6.92 9.34 15.86
C GLN A 220 6.39 10.64 15.27
N HIS A 221 6.89 11.76 15.79
CA HIS A 221 6.61 13.09 15.28
C HIS A 221 7.90 13.73 14.73
N MET A 222 7.98 13.98 13.42
CA MET A 222 9.08 14.70 12.78
C MET A 222 8.56 15.99 12.12
N PRO A 223 8.76 17.16 12.75
CA PRO A 223 8.15 18.43 12.31
C PRO A 223 8.50 18.87 10.88
N LYS A 224 9.63 18.41 10.34
CA LYS A 224 10.17 18.86 9.04
C LYS A 224 9.68 18.03 7.85
N LYS A 225 8.90 16.96 8.06
CA LYS A 225 8.35 16.14 6.97
C LYS A 225 6.93 16.62 6.63
N THR A 226 6.53 16.47 5.36
CA THR A 226 5.21 16.91 4.85
C THR A 226 4.05 16.32 5.64
N THR A 227 4.20 15.06 6.08
CA THR A 227 3.31 14.45 7.09
C THR A 227 4.14 14.22 8.35
N PRO A 228 3.98 15.05 9.40
CA PRO A 228 4.89 15.02 10.53
C PRO A 228 4.59 13.91 11.54
N LEU A 229 3.44 13.23 11.45
CA LEU A 229 3.05 12.16 12.38
C LEU A 229 2.88 10.83 11.63
N GLY A 230 3.59 9.79 12.06
CA GLY A 230 3.50 8.47 11.44
C GLY A 230 4.30 7.41 12.18
N LEU A 231 4.51 6.26 11.52
CA LEU A 231 5.42 5.20 11.95
C LEU A 231 6.82 5.42 11.38
#